data_AF-F2DA14-F1
#
_entry.id   AF-F2DA14-F1
#
_cell.length_a   1.000
_cell.length_b   1.000
_cell.length_c   1.000
_cell.angle_alpha   90.00
_cell.angle_beta   90.00
_cell.angle_gamma   90.00
#
_symmetry.space_group_name_H-M   'P 1'
#
loop_
_entity.id
_entity.type
_entity.pdbx_description
1 polymer ?
#
loop_
_entity_poly.entity_id
_entity_poly.type
_entity_poly.pdbx_seq_one_letter_code
_entity_poly.pdbx_strand_id
1 'polypeptide(L)'
;GHVLLIPRVLDRLPQQIDPESFLLALHMAAEAASPYFRLSYNSLGAFATINHLHFQAYYLSVPFPVEKAPTKKIPLAKCALNSGVKVSKLTNFPVRGLVFERGNTLKDLADVVTNACIWLQENNVPFNVLISDSGRRIFVFPQCYAEKQALGEVSQDLLDTQVNPAVWEISGHIVLKRRTDFEEASEASAWRLLAEVSLSEERFEEVKACIFQAAGLTESDEEEESNEPPYASSSSVPLASSRMTEGCLVLQ
;
A
#
# COMPACT_ATOMS: atom_id res chain seq x y z
N GLY A 1 -2.14 -16.80 -9.52
CA GLY A 1 -0.75 -17.03 -9.06
C GLY A 1 -0.11 -15.72 -8.66
N HIS A 2 1.08 -15.78 -8.05
CA HIS A 2 1.93 -14.61 -7.80
C HIS A 2 2.70 -14.23 -9.07
N VAL A 3 2.87 -12.93 -9.30
CA VAL A 3 3.47 -12.35 -10.51
C VAL A 3 4.47 -11.28 -10.10
N LEU A 4 5.54 -11.15 -10.88
CA LEU A 4 6.49 -10.04 -10.79
C LEU A 4 6.36 -9.15 -12.03
N LEU A 5 6.20 -7.86 -11.83
CA LEU A 5 6.41 -6.86 -12.87
C LEU A 5 7.83 -6.32 -12.71
N ILE A 6 8.66 -6.54 -13.73
CA ILE A 6 10.07 -6.12 -13.74
C ILE A 6 10.25 -5.12 -14.90
N PRO A 7 10.14 -3.81 -14.62
CA PRO A 7 10.35 -2.79 -15.64
C PRO A 7 11.77 -2.88 -16.20
N ARG A 8 11.90 -2.84 -17.52
CA ARG A 8 13.20 -2.79 -18.23
C ARG A 8 14.23 -3.78 -17.67
N VAL A 9 13.86 -5.07 -17.64
CA VAL A 9 14.64 -6.14 -16.99
C VAL A 9 16.14 -6.22 -17.37
N LEU A 10 16.51 -5.78 -18.58
CA LEU A 10 17.91 -5.79 -19.02
C LEU A 10 18.71 -4.58 -18.52
N ASP A 11 18.05 -3.52 -18.06
CA ASP A 11 18.67 -2.27 -17.63
C ASP A 11 19.17 -2.32 -16.19
N ARG A 12 18.83 -3.39 -15.44
CA ARG A 12 19.29 -3.64 -14.06
C ARG A 12 19.03 -2.47 -13.11
N LEU A 13 17.85 -1.87 -13.22
CA LEU A 13 17.44 -0.76 -12.36
C LEU A 13 17.51 -1.18 -10.89
N PRO A 14 18.03 -0.32 -9.99
CA PRO A 14 18.00 -0.61 -8.56
C PRO A 14 16.55 -0.67 -8.04
N GLN A 15 16.33 -1.27 -6.86
CA GLN A 15 15.01 -1.29 -6.21
C GLN A 15 14.66 0.11 -5.67
N GLN A 16 14.35 1.02 -6.58
CA GLN A 16 13.98 2.42 -6.37
C GLN A 16 12.86 2.77 -7.34
N ILE A 17 11.87 3.52 -6.84
CA ILE A 17 10.74 3.95 -7.66
C ILE A 17 11.18 5.11 -8.55
N ASP A 18 10.76 5.07 -9.82
CA ASP A 18 10.86 6.15 -10.78
C ASP A 18 9.49 6.41 -11.45
N PRO A 19 9.24 7.60 -12.02
CA PRO A 19 7.94 7.97 -12.57
C PRO A 19 7.44 7.03 -13.67
N GLU A 20 8.32 6.57 -14.56
CA GLU A 20 7.93 5.73 -15.70
C GLU A 20 7.55 4.33 -15.23
N SER A 21 8.37 3.73 -14.37
CA SER A 21 8.15 2.40 -13.82
C SER A 21 6.93 2.32 -12.91
N PHE A 22 6.66 3.36 -12.11
CA PHE A 22 5.48 3.40 -11.25
C PHE A 22 4.19 3.61 -12.06
N LEU A 23 4.21 4.48 -13.07
CA LEU A 23 3.07 4.64 -13.97
C LEU A 23 2.76 3.34 -14.73
N LEU A 24 3.77 2.59 -15.16
CA LEU A 24 3.60 1.26 -15.76
C LEU A 24 2.89 0.29 -14.79
N ALA A 25 3.29 0.28 -13.52
CA ALA A 25 2.65 -0.53 -12.49
C ALA A 25 1.16 -0.16 -12.29
N LEU A 26 0.82 1.13 -12.33
CA LEU A 26 -0.58 1.57 -12.28
C LEU A 26 -1.37 1.18 -13.53
N HIS A 27 -0.77 1.28 -14.72
CA HIS A 27 -1.41 0.79 -15.94
C HIS A 27 -1.70 -0.70 -15.87
N MET A 28 -0.75 -1.52 -15.38
CA MET A 28 -1.00 -2.96 -15.18
C MET A 28 -2.19 -3.21 -14.25
N ALA A 29 -2.30 -2.48 -13.13
CA ALA A 29 -3.42 -2.61 -12.20
C ALA A 29 -4.76 -2.17 -12.83
N ALA A 30 -4.75 -1.11 -13.64
CA ALA A 30 -5.93 -0.62 -14.35
C ALA A 30 -6.40 -1.61 -15.42
N GLU A 31 -5.48 -2.16 -16.22
CA GLU A 31 -5.77 -3.14 -17.26
C GLU A 31 -6.25 -4.49 -16.69
N ALA A 32 -5.78 -4.89 -15.51
CA ALA A 32 -6.30 -6.06 -14.82
C ALA A 32 -7.79 -5.92 -14.45
N ALA A 33 -8.31 -4.68 -14.40
CA ALA A 33 -9.72 -4.33 -14.23
C ALA A 33 -10.44 -5.10 -13.10
N SER A 34 -9.72 -5.37 -12.00
CA SER A 34 -10.25 -6.11 -10.86
C SER A 34 -9.84 -5.47 -9.54
N PRO A 35 -10.79 -5.26 -8.60
CA PRO A 35 -10.46 -4.77 -7.26
C PRO A 35 -9.70 -5.83 -6.42
N TYR A 36 -9.68 -7.08 -6.87
CA TYR A 36 -9.03 -8.20 -6.18
C TYR A 36 -7.63 -8.50 -6.70
N PHE A 37 -7.23 -7.84 -7.79
CA PHE A 37 -5.86 -7.81 -8.24
C PHE A 37 -5.12 -6.68 -7.52
N ARG A 38 -4.05 -7.03 -6.81
CA ARG A 38 -3.23 -6.07 -6.08
C ARG A 38 -1.82 -6.14 -6.58
N LEU A 39 -1.24 -4.97 -6.75
CA LEU A 39 0.15 -4.79 -7.10
C LEU A 39 0.84 -4.05 -5.96
N SER A 40 2.08 -4.37 -5.69
CA SER A 40 2.75 -3.91 -4.50
C SER A 40 4.25 -3.74 -4.70
N TYR A 41 4.86 -2.96 -3.81
CA TYR A 41 6.27 -2.63 -3.81
C TYR A 41 6.81 -2.60 -2.39
N ASN A 42 8.03 -3.10 -2.23
CA ASN A 42 8.82 -2.99 -1.01
C ASN A 42 10.08 -2.19 -1.36
N SER A 43 10.40 -1.14 -0.60
CA SER A 43 11.67 -0.44 -0.73
C SER A 43 12.81 -1.23 -0.08
N LEU A 44 14.05 -0.81 -0.35
CA LEU A 44 15.18 -1.18 0.51
C LEU A 44 14.89 -0.77 1.96
N GLY A 45 15.28 -1.62 2.92
CA GLY A 45 14.94 -1.46 4.34
C GLY A 45 13.50 -1.86 4.71
N ALA A 46 12.60 -2.04 3.74
CA ALA A 46 11.20 -2.41 3.96
C ALA A 46 10.87 -3.81 3.41
N PHE A 47 11.81 -4.72 3.59
CA PHE A 47 11.76 -6.11 3.14
C PHE A 47 11.71 -6.31 1.62
N ALA A 48 12.43 -5.46 0.87
CA ALA A 48 12.89 -5.81 -0.47
C ALA A 48 14.02 -6.84 -0.38
N THR A 49 13.82 -8.04 -0.93
CA THR A 49 14.79 -9.14 -0.85
C THR A 49 15.86 -9.10 -1.95
N ILE A 50 15.58 -8.41 -3.06
CA ILE A 50 16.47 -8.31 -4.22
C ILE A 50 16.60 -6.83 -4.61
N ASN A 51 17.82 -6.37 -4.87
CA ASN A 51 18.09 -5.03 -5.38
C ASN A 51 18.05 -4.98 -6.92
N HIS A 52 16.87 -5.29 -7.46
CA HIS A 52 16.55 -5.14 -8.88
C HIS A 52 15.10 -4.70 -8.94
N LEU A 53 14.78 -3.58 -9.60
CA LEU A 53 13.43 -3.01 -9.61
C LEU A 53 12.39 -4.06 -9.98
N HIS A 54 11.50 -4.33 -9.04
CA HIS A 54 10.36 -5.20 -9.25
C HIS A 54 9.18 -4.75 -8.39
N PHE A 55 8.00 -4.97 -8.94
CA PHE A 55 6.73 -4.96 -8.23
C PHE A 55 6.22 -6.39 -8.13
N GLN A 56 5.45 -6.67 -7.09
CA GLN A 56 4.82 -7.96 -6.88
C GLN A 56 3.33 -7.83 -7.05
N ALA A 57 2.66 -8.85 -7.55
CA ALA A 57 1.22 -8.82 -7.68
C ALA A 57 0.61 -10.21 -7.49
N TYR A 58 -0.62 -10.25 -6.99
CA TYR A 58 -1.45 -11.44 -7.07
C TYR A 58 -2.93 -11.11 -6.97
N TYR A 59 -3.73 -12.11 -7.32
CA TYR A 59 -5.17 -12.07 -7.18
C TYR A 59 -5.61 -12.76 -5.89
N LEU A 60 -6.42 -12.09 -5.09
CA LEU A 60 -7.14 -12.69 -3.97
C LEU A 60 -8.53 -12.06 -3.89
N SER A 61 -9.57 -12.88 -4.09
CA SER A 61 -10.99 -12.52 -4.08
C SER A 61 -11.55 -12.23 -2.68
N VAL A 62 -10.74 -11.62 -1.82
CA VAL A 62 -11.09 -11.17 -0.48
C VAL A 62 -10.45 -9.79 -0.26
N PRO A 63 -11.17 -8.79 0.27
CA PRO A 63 -10.58 -7.52 0.67
C PRO A 63 -9.53 -7.72 1.77
N PHE A 64 -8.38 -7.08 1.63
CA PHE A 64 -7.38 -7.02 2.69
C PHE A 64 -7.90 -6.20 3.87
N PRO A 65 -7.48 -6.51 5.10
CA PRO A 65 -7.84 -5.71 6.28
C PRO A 65 -7.60 -4.21 6.11
N VAL A 66 -6.47 -3.79 5.52
CA VAL A 66 -6.17 -2.36 5.32
C VAL A 66 -7.14 -1.66 4.36
N GLU A 67 -7.71 -2.38 3.39
CA GLU A 67 -8.67 -1.81 2.44
C GLU A 67 -10.01 -1.49 3.11
N LYS A 68 -10.31 -2.17 4.22
CA LYS A 68 -11.49 -1.96 5.06
C LYS A 68 -11.23 -1.01 6.23
N ALA A 69 -9.97 -0.67 6.49
CA ALA A 69 -9.61 0.20 7.59
C ALA A 69 -10.19 1.61 7.36
N PRO A 70 -10.69 2.28 8.41
CA PRO A 70 -11.18 3.64 8.28
C PRO A 70 -10.04 4.60 7.93
N THR A 71 -10.39 5.69 7.28
CA THR A 71 -9.45 6.73 6.88
C THR A 71 -9.98 8.09 7.30
N LYS A 72 -9.10 8.99 7.76
CA LYS A 72 -9.41 10.40 7.97
C LYS A 72 -8.85 11.21 6.81
N LYS A 73 -9.73 11.86 6.05
CA LYS A 73 -9.34 12.78 4.96
C LYS A 73 -8.44 13.88 5.52
N ILE A 74 -7.40 14.22 4.79
CA ILE A 74 -6.52 15.34 5.10
C ILE A 74 -6.94 16.50 4.19
N PRO A 75 -7.46 17.60 4.74
CA PRO A 75 -7.82 18.79 3.97
C PRO A 75 -6.58 19.34 3.24
N LEU A 76 -6.71 19.59 1.94
CA LEU A 76 -5.62 20.14 1.11
C LEU A 76 -6.00 21.53 0.62
N ALA A 77 -5.02 22.44 0.62
CA ALA A 77 -5.20 23.79 0.09
C ALA A 77 -5.60 23.76 -1.39
N LYS A 78 -6.48 24.69 -1.81
CA LYS A 78 -7.00 24.77 -3.20
C LYS A 78 -5.90 24.80 -4.28
N CYS A 79 -4.74 25.37 -3.97
CA CYS A 79 -3.60 25.43 -4.89
C CYS A 79 -2.98 24.03 -5.16
N ALA A 80 -3.09 23.11 -4.21
CA ALA A 80 -2.60 21.73 -4.31
C ALA A 80 -3.58 20.78 -5.03
N LEU A 81 -4.81 21.24 -5.29
CA LEU A 81 -5.90 20.43 -5.87
C LEU A 81 -5.88 20.33 -7.41
N ASN A 82 -4.86 20.89 -8.10
CA ASN A 82 -4.77 20.82 -9.56
C ASN A 82 -4.77 19.38 -10.10
N SER A 83 -4.22 18.44 -9.32
CA SER A 83 -4.17 17.01 -9.66
C SER A 83 -5.48 16.27 -9.38
N GLY A 84 -6.38 16.84 -8.57
CA GLY A 84 -7.61 16.20 -8.08
C GLY A 84 -7.39 15.05 -7.09
N VAL A 85 -6.14 14.71 -6.74
CA VAL A 85 -5.81 13.57 -5.87
C VAL A 85 -6.28 13.85 -4.45
N LYS A 86 -7.04 12.91 -3.89
CA LYS A 86 -7.46 12.92 -2.49
C LYS A 86 -6.44 12.20 -1.63
N VAL A 87 -6.14 12.77 -0.46
CA VAL A 87 -5.22 12.16 0.49
C VAL A 87 -5.91 12.00 1.84
N SER A 88 -5.74 10.83 2.43
CA SER A 88 -6.24 10.49 3.76
C SER A 88 -5.15 9.79 4.57
N LYS A 89 -5.26 9.80 5.89
CA LYS A 89 -4.46 8.93 6.77
C LYS A 89 -5.28 7.76 7.27
N LEU A 90 -4.66 6.59 7.38
CA LEU A 90 -5.28 5.43 8.01
C LEU A 90 -5.55 5.73 9.49
N THR A 91 -6.71 5.30 9.97
CA THR A 91 -7.08 5.34 11.38
C THR A 91 -7.47 3.94 11.83
N ASN A 92 -7.35 3.67 13.14
CA ASN A 92 -7.66 2.37 13.72
C ASN A 92 -7.00 1.19 12.96
N PHE A 93 -5.71 1.33 12.65
CA PHE A 93 -4.90 0.32 12.00
C PHE A 93 -3.49 0.34 12.63
N PRO A 94 -2.81 -0.80 12.83
CA PRO A 94 -1.55 -0.85 13.57
C PRO A 94 -0.39 -0.12 12.88
N VAL A 95 -0.44 0.00 11.55
CA VAL A 95 0.58 0.68 10.75
C VAL A 95 0.06 2.03 10.30
N ARG A 96 0.79 3.10 10.64
CA ARG A 96 0.50 4.44 10.13
C ARG A 96 0.80 4.48 8.64
N GLY A 97 -0.14 4.98 7.87
CA GLY A 97 -0.01 5.03 6.41
C GLY A 97 -0.92 6.09 5.82
N LEU A 98 -0.58 6.48 4.60
CA LEU A 98 -1.33 7.42 3.79
C LEU A 98 -2.04 6.69 2.67
N VAL A 99 -3.22 7.18 2.33
CA VAL A 99 -4.07 6.66 1.27
C VAL A 99 -4.26 7.76 0.26
N PHE A 100 -3.83 7.49 -0.98
CA PHE A 100 -3.96 8.37 -2.13
C PHE A 100 -5.01 7.79 -3.06
N GLU A 101 -6.00 8.61 -3.41
CA GLU A 101 -7.14 8.18 -4.22
C GLU A 101 -7.37 9.16 -5.36
N ARG A 102 -7.74 8.59 -6.52
CA ARG A 102 -8.25 9.24 -7.74
C ARG A 102 -7.85 10.70 -7.92
N GLY A 103 -6.87 10.94 -8.79
CA GLY A 103 -6.67 12.24 -9.43
C GLY A 103 -7.63 12.45 -10.62
N ASN A 104 -7.42 13.53 -11.36
CA ASN A 104 -8.11 13.79 -12.63
C ASN A 104 -7.75 12.73 -13.67
N THR A 105 -6.50 12.27 -13.64
CA THR A 105 -5.96 11.19 -14.47
C THR A 105 -5.20 10.16 -13.63
N LEU A 106 -4.93 8.97 -14.21
CA LEU A 106 -4.05 7.98 -13.57
C LEU A 106 -2.64 8.54 -13.36
N LYS A 107 -2.18 9.38 -14.30
CA LYS A 107 -0.87 10.03 -14.23
C LYS A 107 -0.77 11.00 -13.06
N ASP A 108 -1.83 11.75 -12.76
CA ASP A 108 -1.85 12.65 -11.60
C ASP A 108 -1.63 11.90 -10.30
N LEU A 109 -2.30 10.75 -10.14
CA LEU A 109 -2.12 9.86 -9.00
C LEU A 109 -0.69 9.27 -8.97
N ALA A 110 -0.19 8.84 -10.14
CA ALA A 110 1.17 8.34 -10.29
C ALA A 110 2.22 9.38 -9.86
N ASP A 111 2.12 10.60 -10.37
CA ASP A 111 3.08 11.68 -10.14
C ASP A 111 3.13 12.05 -8.65
N VAL A 112 1.98 12.23 -8.01
CA VAL A 112 1.89 12.56 -6.57
C VAL A 112 2.54 11.47 -5.72
N VAL A 113 2.19 10.19 -5.94
CA VAL A 113 2.73 9.09 -5.15
C VAL A 113 4.21 8.84 -5.44
N THR A 114 4.64 8.96 -6.70
CA THR A 114 6.04 8.77 -7.08
C THR A 114 6.91 9.84 -6.44
N ASN A 115 6.49 11.12 -6.43
CA ASN A 115 7.24 12.19 -5.77
C ASN A 115 7.39 11.94 -4.26
N ALA A 116 6.35 11.44 -3.59
CA ALA A 116 6.44 11.02 -2.19
C ALA A 116 7.44 9.86 -2.01
N CYS A 117 7.38 8.84 -2.86
CA CYS A 117 8.28 7.69 -2.82
C CYS A 117 9.74 8.07 -3.09
N ILE A 118 10.00 8.98 -4.04
CA ILE A 118 11.33 9.51 -4.35
C ILE A 118 11.91 10.23 -3.13
N TRP A 119 11.10 11.06 -2.45
CA TRP A 119 11.58 11.69 -1.23
C TRP A 119 11.92 10.66 -0.14
N LEU A 120 11.06 9.65 0.06
CA LEU A 120 11.29 8.59 1.06
C LEU A 120 12.61 7.83 0.78
N GLN A 121 12.84 7.41 -0.47
CA GLN A 121 14.07 6.68 -0.84
C GLN A 121 15.33 7.56 -0.75
N GLU A 122 15.27 8.84 -1.14
CA GLU A 122 16.41 9.76 -1.06
C GLU A 122 16.80 10.09 0.39
N ASN A 123 15.84 10.02 1.31
CA ASN A 123 16.03 10.28 2.74
C ASN A 123 16.17 9.00 3.58
N ASN A 124 16.38 7.85 2.92
CA ASN A 124 16.53 6.54 3.57
C ASN A 124 15.40 6.19 4.55
N VAL A 125 14.16 6.61 4.26
CA VAL A 125 12.97 6.19 5.00
C VAL A 125 12.41 4.95 4.32
N PRO A 126 12.49 3.75 4.93
CA PRO A 126 11.92 2.55 4.33
C PRO A 126 10.40 2.66 4.19
N PHE A 127 9.85 2.11 3.11
CA PHE A 127 8.41 2.15 2.87
C PHE A 127 7.91 0.97 2.02
N ASN A 128 6.62 0.70 2.19
CA ASN A 128 5.87 -0.26 1.39
C ASN A 128 4.75 0.47 0.63
N VAL A 129 4.41 -0.01 -0.57
CA VAL A 129 3.30 0.54 -1.37
C VAL A 129 2.35 -0.58 -1.77
N LEU A 130 1.06 -0.42 -1.47
CA LEU A 130 -0.01 -1.28 -1.98
C LEU A 130 -0.84 -0.48 -2.98
N ILE A 131 -0.96 -0.99 -4.20
CA ILE A 131 -1.85 -0.49 -5.24
C ILE A 131 -3.07 -1.43 -5.30
N SER A 132 -4.25 -0.86 -5.08
CA SER A 132 -5.51 -1.59 -5.11
C SER A 132 -6.61 -0.84 -5.86
N ASP A 133 -7.81 -1.43 -5.86
CA ASP A 133 -8.98 -0.93 -6.59
C ASP A 133 -8.68 -0.60 -8.08
N SER A 134 -8.07 -1.54 -8.78
CA SER A 134 -7.67 -1.37 -10.20
C SER A 134 -6.78 -0.13 -10.44
N GLY A 135 -5.86 0.15 -9.51
CA GLY A 135 -4.92 1.27 -9.62
C GLY A 135 -5.46 2.61 -9.15
N ARG A 136 -6.69 2.68 -8.62
CA ARG A 136 -7.33 3.94 -8.19
C ARG A 136 -7.04 4.34 -6.75
N ARG A 137 -6.58 3.38 -5.93
CA ARG A 137 -6.30 3.57 -4.52
C ARG A 137 -4.91 3.05 -4.20
N ILE A 138 -4.08 3.90 -3.60
CA ILE A 138 -2.69 3.57 -3.29
C ILE A 138 -2.43 3.86 -1.82
N PHE A 139 -1.89 2.87 -1.12
CA PHE A 139 -1.46 2.99 0.26
C PHE A 139 0.05 3.09 0.28
N VAL A 140 0.58 4.06 1.02
CA VAL A 140 2.01 4.23 1.29
C VAL A 140 2.23 4.10 2.79
N PHE A 141 3.11 3.17 3.17
CA PHE A 141 3.44 2.86 4.55
C PHE A 141 4.93 3.12 4.81
N PRO A 142 5.32 4.33 5.25
CA PRO A 142 6.63 4.52 5.84
C PRO A 142 6.79 3.62 7.07
N GLN A 143 7.94 2.97 7.22
CA GLN A 143 8.17 1.98 8.27
C GLN A 143 9.62 1.96 8.76
N CYS A 144 9.85 1.37 9.94
CA CYS A 144 11.17 1.36 10.59
C CYS A 144 11.57 -0.02 11.15
N TYR A 145 10.99 -1.12 10.67
CA TYR A 145 11.22 -2.44 11.26
C TYR A 145 12.68 -2.88 11.17
N ALA A 146 13.32 -2.72 10.00
CA ALA A 146 14.73 -3.10 9.83
C ALA A 146 15.68 -2.27 10.70
N GLU A 147 15.38 -0.98 10.89
CA GLU A 147 16.12 -0.10 11.79
C GLU A 147 15.98 -0.56 13.24
N LYS A 148 14.75 -0.80 13.72
CA LYS A 148 14.50 -1.34 15.06
C LYS A 148 15.20 -2.68 15.29
N GLN A 149 15.22 -3.56 14.29
CA GLN A 149 15.95 -4.82 14.38
C GLN A 149 17.45 -4.59 14.55
N ALA A 150 18.04 -3.66 13.78
CA ALA A 150 19.45 -3.31 13.89
C ALA A 150 19.81 -2.67 15.24
N LEU A 151 18.88 -1.91 15.83
CA LEU A 151 19.02 -1.31 17.16
C LEU A 151 18.72 -2.27 18.32
N GLY A 152 18.21 -3.47 18.05
CA GLY A 152 17.83 -4.45 19.08
C GLY A 152 16.55 -4.09 19.84
N GLU A 153 15.69 -3.26 19.25
CA GLU A 153 14.45 -2.76 19.87
C GLU A 153 13.27 -3.73 19.68
N VAL A 154 13.40 -4.71 18.76
CA VAL A 154 12.39 -5.73 18.52
C VAL A 154 12.52 -6.87 19.53
N SER A 155 11.41 -7.24 20.17
CA SER A 155 11.40 -8.32 21.16
C SER A 155 11.81 -9.68 20.58
N GLN A 156 12.46 -10.51 21.41
CA GLN A 156 12.92 -11.84 21.00
C GLN A 156 11.75 -12.72 20.52
N ASP A 157 10.60 -12.67 21.19
CA ASP A 157 9.40 -13.40 20.79
C ASP A 157 8.97 -13.10 19.35
N LEU A 158 9.08 -11.85 18.91
CA LEU A 158 8.75 -11.44 17.54
C LEU A 158 9.86 -11.84 16.55
N LEU A 159 11.12 -11.73 16.93
CA LEU A 159 12.25 -12.20 16.11
C LEU A 159 12.15 -13.71 15.84
N ASP A 160 11.73 -14.48 16.84
CA ASP A 160 11.59 -15.94 16.75
C ASP A 160 10.47 -16.39 15.80
N THR A 161 9.49 -15.51 15.50
CA THR A 161 8.50 -15.77 14.44
C THR A 161 9.15 -15.85 13.05
N GLN A 162 10.33 -15.24 12.92
CA GLN A 162 11.05 -15.05 11.66
C GLN A 162 10.25 -14.30 10.59
N VAL A 163 9.13 -13.67 10.95
CA VAL A 163 8.34 -12.85 10.01
C VAL A 163 8.95 -11.46 9.99
N ASN A 164 9.37 -11.02 8.80
CA ASN A 164 9.72 -9.64 8.54
C ASN A 164 8.59 -9.04 7.70
N PRO A 165 7.76 -8.14 8.25
CA PRO A 165 6.57 -7.69 7.57
C PRO A 165 6.91 -6.89 6.29
N ALA A 166 6.48 -7.44 5.15
CA ALA A 166 6.42 -6.74 3.88
C ALA A 166 5.04 -6.13 3.68
N VAL A 167 4.84 -5.50 2.51
CA VAL A 167 3.55 -4.94 2.11
C VAL A 167 2.37 -5.89 2.30
N TRP A 168 2.54 -7.20 2.06
CA TRP A 168 1.45 -8.17 2.20
C TRP A 168 1.02 -8.32 3.65
N GLU A 169 1.97 -8.52 4.57
CA GLU A 169 1.71 -8.63 6.00
C GLU A 169 1.14 -7.32 6.55
N ILE A 170 1.76 -6.19 6.21
CA ILE A 170 1.33 -4.84 6.64
C ILE A 170 -0.09 -4.54 6.16
N SER A 171 -0.48 -5.04 4.98
CA SER A 171 -1.82 -4.86 4.47
C SER A 171 -2.85 -5.82 5.10
N GLY A 172 -2.38 -6.80 5.87
CA GLY A 172 -3.20 -7.74 6.64
C GLY A 172 -3.33 -9.13 6.02
N HIS A 173 -2.49 -9.50 5.05
CA HIS A 173 -2.33 -10.88 4.59
C HIS A 173 -1.02 -11.46 5.14
N ILE A 174 -1.12 -12.11 6.30
CA ILE A 174 0.05 -12.47 7.12
C ILE A 174 0.52 -13.89 6.79
N VAL A 175 1.80 -14.03 6.49
CA VAL A 175 2.48 -15.33 6.41
C VAL A 175 3.05 -15.70 7.77
N LEU A 176 2.66 -16.85 8.30
CA LEU A 176 3.16 -17.41 9.56
C LEU A 176 4.08 -18.59 9.26
N LYS A 177 5.30 -18.56 9.80
CA LYS A 177 6.34 -19.55 9.49
C LYS A 177 6.31 -20.76 10.43
N ARG A 178 5.93 -20.55 11.70
CA ARG A 178 5.87 -21.61 12.70
C ARG A 178 4.44 -22.09 12.87
N ARG A 179 4.30 -23.39 13.12
CA ARG A 179 3.01 -24.02 13.38
C ARG A 179 2.30 -23.42 14.60
N THR A 180 3.03 -23.15 15.67
CA THR A 180 2.48 -22.55 16.89
C THR A 180 1.87 -21.18 16.61
N ASP A 181 2.57 -20.34 15.85
CA ASP A 181 2.08 -19.00 15.48
C ASP A 181 0.79 -19.11 14.65
N PHE A 182 0.69 -20.13 13.79
CA PHE A 182 -0.51 -20.40 12.99
C PHE A 182 -1.69 -20.88 13.83
N GLU A 183 -1.46 -21.84 14.74
CA GLU A 183 -2.51 -22.41 15.59
C GLU A 183 -3.03 -21.40 16.64
N GLU A 184 -2.16 -20.50 17.11
CA GLU A 184 -2.49 -19.46 18.11
C GLU A 184 -2.79 -18.09 17.48
N ALA A 185 -2.88 -18.02 16.16
CA ALA A 185 -3.06 -16.78 15.42
C ALA A 185 -4.32 -16.03 15.91
N SER A 186 -4.12 -14.77 16.27
CA SER A 186 -5.18 -13.88 16.74
C SER A 186 -4.98 -12.46 16.21
N GLU A 187 -6.06 -11.68 16.18
CA GLU A 187 -5.98 -10.25 15.82
C GLU A 187 -4.98 -9.50 16.71
N ALA A 188 -4.96 -9.79 18.02
CA ALA A 188 -4.02 -9.19 18.95
C ALA A 188 -2.55 -9.50 18.61
N SER A 189 -2.25 -10.75 18.22
CA SER A 189 -0.90 -11.14 17.80
C SER A 189 -0.47 -10.44 16.51
N ALA A 190 -1.38 -10.31 15.54
CA ALA A 190 -1.16 -9.58 14.29
C ALA A 190 -0.94 -8.09 14.56
N TRP A 191 -1.77 -7.48 15.41
CA TRP A 191 -1.66 -6.07 15.78
C TRP A 191 -0.32 -5.77 16.43
N ARG A 192 0.13 -6.64 17.34
CA ARG A 192 1.44 -6.53 18.01
C ARG A 192 2.58 -6.58 16.99
N LEU A 193 2.56 -7.54 16.06
CA LEU A 193 3.59 -7.65 15.02
C LEU A 193 3.63 -6.41 14.13
N LEU A 194 2.46 -5.97 13.63
CA LEU A 194 2.38 -4.87 12.69
C LEU A 194 2.71 -3.51 13.35
N ALA A 195 2.36 -3.33 14.62
CA ALA A 195 2.69 -2.11 15.36
C ALA A 195 4.21 -1.89 15.46
N GLU A 196 5.03 -2.94 15.46
CA GLU A 196 6.49 -2.79 15.46
C GLU A 196 7.03 -2.16 14.18
N VAL A 197 6.34 -2.36 13.06
CA VAL A 197 6.73 -1.84 11.75
C VAL A 197 6.47 -0.34 11.64
N SER A 198 5.43 0.11 12.34
CA SER A 198 4.92 1.48 12.28
C SER A 198 5.92 2.49 12.84
N LEU A 199 6.03 3.63 12.16
CA LEU A 199 6.70 4.80 12.73
C LEU A 199 5.96 5.28 13.99
N SER A 200 6.69 5.95 14.89
CA SER A 200 6.07 6.73 15.96
C SER A 200 5.16 7.81 15.36
N GLU A 201 4.22 8.34 16.14
CA GLU A 201 3.32 9.38 15.66
C GLU A 201 4.06 10.66 15.25
N GLU A 202 4.97 11.11 16.10
CA GLU A 202 5.84 12.27 15.83
C GLU A 202 6.61 12.07 14.52
N ARG A 203 7.30 10.93 14.36
CA ARG A 203 8.09 10.66 13.16
C ARG A 203 7.22 10.52 11.91
N PHE A 204 6.02 9.96 12.04
CA PHE A 204 5.07 9.86 10.93
C PHE A 204 4.59 11.24 10.48
N GLU A 205 4.27 12.13 11.41
CA GLU A 205 3.82 13.50 11.08
C GLU A 205 4.97 14.32 10.45
N GLU A 206 6.22 14.17 10.93
CA GLU A 206 7.41 14.74 10.27
C GLU A 206 7.57 14.25 8.83
N VAL A 207 7.57 12.93 8.62
CA VAL A 207 7.74 12.31 7.30
C VAL A 207 6.59 12.74 6.37
N LYS A 208 5.35 12.75 6.88
CA LYS A 208 4.17 13.22 6.15
C LYS A 208 4.35 14.65 5.65
N ALA A 209 4.79 15.57 6.51
CA ALA A 209 5.01 16.96 6.11
C ALA A 209 6.04 17.06 4.97
N CYS A 210 7.14 16.30 5.04
CA CYS A 210 8.16 16.32 4.01
C CYS A 210 7.69 15.71 2.67
N ILE A 211 6.99 14.57 2.69
CA ILE A 211 6.46 13.98 1.45
C ILE A 211 5.34 14.83 0.85
N PHE A 212 4.58 15.56 1.67
CA PHE A 212 3.58 16.52 1.17
C PHE A 212 4.26 17.64 0.41
N GLN A 213 5.31 18.24 0.99
CA GLN A 213 6.12 19.24 0.30
C GLN A 213 6.70 18.71 -1.02
N ALA A 214 7.29 17.51 -1.02
CA ALA A 214 7.86 16.90 -2.22
C ALA A 214 6.81 16.59 -3.30
N ALA A 215 5.61 16.19 -2.89
CA ALA A 215 4.50 15.89 -3.78
C ALA A 215 3.72 17.13 -4.24
N GLY A 216 4.12 18.34 -3.82
CA GLY A 216 3.39 19.58 -4.13
C GLY A 216 2.03 19.68 -3.43
N LEU A 217 1.86 18.97 -2.32
CA LEU A 217 0.69 18.98 -1.46
C LEU A 217 0.88 19.97 -0.32
N THR A 218 -0.21 20.61 0.10
CA THR A 218 -0.19 21.50 1.26
C THR A 218 -1.48 21.28 2.03
N GLU A 219 -1.36 20.97 3.32
CA GLU A 219 -2.53 20.83 4.19
C GLU A 219 -3.23 22.18 4.35
N SER A 220 -4.55 22.18 4.43
CA SER A 220 -5.32 23.37 4.77
C SER A 220 -5.72 23.34 6.25
N ASP A 221 -5.66 24.50 6.90
CA ASP A 221 -6.12 24.68 8.28
C ASP A 221 -7.67 24.66 8.41
N GLU A 222 -8.38 24.64 7.29
CA GLU A 222 -9.84 24.56 7.24
C GLU A 222 -10.30 23.12 7.54
N GLU A 223 -10.93 22.91 8.71
CA GLU A 223 -11.66 21.67 8.99
C GLU A 223 -12.87 21.59 8.05
N GLU A 224 -12.87 20.64 7.11
CA GLU A 224 -14.08 20.35 6.33
C GLU A 224 -15.15 19.78 7.27
N GLU A 225 -16.25 20.52 7.47
CA GLU A 225 -17.49 19.97 8.04
C GLU A 225 -17.98 18.82 7.15
N SER A 226 -17.92 17.60 7.68
CA SER A 226 -18.35 16.39 6.98
C SER A 226 -19.87 16.39 6.78
N ASN A 227 -20.35 16.94 5.68
CA ASN A 227 -21.74 16.82 5.23
C ASN A 227 -21.90 15.75 4.13
N GLU A 228 -21.29 14.58 4.30
CA GLU A 228 -21.64 13.40 3.48
C GLU A 228 -22.60 12.49 4.26
N PRO A 229 -23.81 12.19 3.74
CA PRO A 229 -24.67 11.19 4.34
C PRO A 229 -24.04 9.79 4.16
N PRO A 230 -24.26 8.86 5.12
CA PRO A 230 -23.73 7.52 5.01
C PRO A 230 -24.24 6.85 3.74
N TYR A 231 -23.30 6.37 2.94
CA TYR A 231 -23.49 5.62 1.70
C TYR A 231 -24.66 4.62 1.84
N ALA A 232 -25.77 4.88 1.17
CA ALA A 232 -26.83 3.90 1.00
C ALA A 232 -26.32 2.79 0.10
N SER A 233 -26.25 1.56 0.62
CA SER A 233 -25.93 0.37 -0.15
C SER A 233 -27.01 0.12 -1.21
N SER A 234 -26.81 0.61 -2.44
CA SER A 234 -27.59 0.14 -3.59
C SER A 234 -27.00 -1.18 -4.05
N SER A 235 -27.46 -2.27 -3.45
CA SER A 235 -27.23 -3.61 -3.97
C SER A 235 -28.13 -3.85 -5.19
N SER A 236 -27.69 -3.41 -6.36
CA SER A 236 -28.20 -3.96 -7.62
C SER A 236 -27.19 -5.01 -8.13
N VAL A 237 -27.39 -6.25 -7.67
CA VAL A 237 -26.75 -7.42 -8.26
C VAL A 237 -27.23 -7.51 -9.72
N PRO A 238 -26.35 -7.50 -10.74
CA PRO A 238 -26.77 -7.88 -12.08
C PRO A 238 -27.05 -9.38 -12.06
N LEU A 239 -28.28 -9.79 -12.40
CA LEU A 239 -28.60 -11.18 -12.66
C LEU A 239 -27.66 -11.69 -13.77
N ALA A 240 -26.77 -12.63 -13.42
CA ALA A 240 -25.97 -13.35 -14.38
C ALA A 240 -26.90 -14.15 -15.31
N SER A 241 -26.88 -13.82 -16.61
CA SER A 241 -27.55 -14.65 -17.61
C SER A 241 -26.79 -15.96 -17.76
N SER A 242 -27.47 -17.07 -17.54
CA SER A 242 -26.95 -18.42 -17.75
C SER A 242 -26.74 -18.70 -19.24
N ARG A 243 -25.50 -18.51 -19.72
CA ARG A 243 -24.98 -19.21 -20.89
C ARG A 243 -23.55 -19.64 -20.60
N MET A 244 -23.42 -20.78 -19.93
CA MET A 244 -22.17 -21.54 -19.97
C MET A 244 -22.06 -22.18 -21.36
N THR A 245 -20.98 -21.86 -22.05
CA THR A 245 -20.48 -22.70 -23.15
C THR A 245 -19.07 -23.08 -22.74
N GLU A 246 -18.85 -24.38 -22.71
CA GLU A 246 -17.65 -25.06 -22.22
C GLU A 246 -16.40 -24.71 -23.05
N GLY A 247 -15.24 -24.72 -22.39
CA GLY A 247 -13.97 -24.91 -23.09
C GLY A 247 -12.79 -24.08 -22.59
N CYS A 248 -12.23 -24.41 -21.43
CA CYS A 248 -10.79 -24.20 -21.20
C CYS A 248 -10.27 -25.31 -20.28
N LEU A 249 -9.61 -26.29 -20.90
CA LEU A 249 -8.92 -27.40 -20.24
C LEU A 249 -7.56 -26.89 -19.73
N VAL A 250 -7.33 -27.01 -18.42
CA VAL A 250 -6.00 -26.94 -17.82
C VAL A 250 -5.42 -28.34 -17.87
N LEU A 251 -4.36 -28.53 -18.65
CA LEU A 251 -3.60 -29.79 -18.67
C LEU A 251 -2.76 -29.87 -17.39
N GLN A 252 -2.83 -31.03 -16.73
CA GLN A 252 -1.95 -31.42 -15.62
C GLN A 252 -0.55 -31.75 -16.10
#